data_AF-A0AAD0PZM5-F1
#
_entry.id   AF-A0AAD0PZM5-F1
#
_cell.length_a   1.000
_cell.length_b   1.000
_cell.length_c   1.000
_cell.angle_alpha   90.00
_cell.angle_beta   90.00
_cell.angle_gamma   90.00
#
_symmetry.space_group_name_H-M   'P 1'
#
loop_
_entity.id
_entity.type
_entity.pdbx_description
1 polymer ?
#
loop_
_entity_poly.entity_id
_entity_poly.type
_entity_poly.pdbx_seq_one_letter_code
_entity_poly.pdbx_strand_id
1 'polypeptide(L)'
;MALIELRFSDLVIHLREFFNIAILYIVMALIIFDILSGIAKSWVTHEVNSTLSRKGILKHTAIIMFIIISFPILTAIGFKSVATTIVLYLIYSYLISVIENLTVLGVPFPKGILKRLTKLKDLIENKEE
;
A
#
# COMPACT_ATOMS: atom_id res chain seq x y z
N MET A 1 -33.98 5.30 -2.67
CA MET A 1 -33.03 5.93 -1.73
C MET A 1 -33.18 5.22 -0.38
N ALA A 2 -32.64 4.01 -0.27
CA ALA A 2 -32.71 3.19 0.94
C ALA A 2 -31.54 3.58 1.84
N LEU A 3 -31.81 4.46 2.81
CA LEU A 3 -30.85 4.83 3.82
C LEU A 3 -30.71 3.67 4.81
N ILE A 4 -29.62 2.90 4.64
CA ILE A 4 -28.73 2.40 5.69
C ILE A 4 -29.45 1.89 6.96
N GLU A 5 -30.06 0.70 6.90
CA GLU A 5 -30.03 -0.20 8.06
C GLU A 5 -28.81 -1.11 7.89
N LEU A 6 -27.69 -0.78 8.54
CA LEU A 6 -26.51 -1.64 8.51
C LEU A 6 -26.73 -2.80 9.50
N ARG A 7 -27.23 -3.94 9.02
CA ARG A 7 -27.41 -5.11 9.88
C ARG A 7 -26.09 -5.82 10.12
N PHE A 8 -25.95 -6.45 11.28
CA PHE A 8 -24.76 -7.26 11.59
C PHE A 8 -24.54 -8.36 10.54
N SER A 9 -25.61 -8.92 9.98
CA SER A 9 -25.56 -9.89 8.88
C SER A 9 -24.86 -9.33 7.64
N ASP A 10 -25.10 -8.06 7.30
CA ASP A 10 -24.57 -7.44 6.10
C ASP A 10 -23.06 -7.20 6.27
N LEU A 11 -22.64 -6.79 7.47
CA LEU A 11 -21.22 -6.67 7.80
C LEU A 11 -20.48 -8.01 7.67
N VAL A 12 -21.08 -9.11 8.12
CA VAL A 12 -20.50 -10.45 8.01
C VAL A 12 -20.37 -10.87 6.54
N ILE A 13 -21.36 -10.56 5.70
CA ILE A 13 -21.31 -10.85 4.26
C ILE A 13 -20.16 -10.08 3.60
N HIS A 14 -20.05 -8.77 3.85
CA HIS A 14 -18.97 -7.96 3.27
C HIS A 14 -17.59 -8.31 3.81
N LEU A 15 -17.48 -8.74 5.06
CA LEU A 15 -16.23 -9.29 5.61
C LEU A 15 -15.87 -10.61 4.91
N ARG A 16 -16.84 -11.48 4.62
CA ARG A 16 -16.59 -12.68 3.83
C ARG A 16 -16.19 -12.34 2.39
N GLU A 17 -16.83 -11.36 1.76
CA GLU A 17 -16.42 -10.88 0.44
C GLU A 17 -14.98 -10.36 0.45
N PHE A 18 -14.58 -9.60 1.48
CA PHE A 18 -13.20 -9.12 1.65
C PHE A 18 -12.17 -10.24 1.53
N PHE A 19 -12.38 -11.38 2.21
CA PHE A 19 -11.46 -12.51 2.12
C PHE A 19 -11.52 -13.28 0.80
N ASN A 20 -12.44 -12.98 -0.12
CA ASN A 20 -12.53 -13.68 -1.42
C ASN A 20 -12.07 -12.81 -2.60
N ILE A 21 -11.58 -11.59 -2.35
CA ILE A 21 -11.21 -10.65 -3.40
C ILE A 21 -9.72 -10.75 -3.71
N ALA A 22 -9.41 -11.20 -4.94
CA ALA A 22 -8.04 -11.39 -5.42
C ALA A 22 -7.14 -10.13 -5.28
N ILE A 23 -7.69 -8.94 -5.52
CA ILE A 23 -6.90 -7.70 -5.48
C ILE A 23 -6.39 -7.38 -4.06
N LEU A 24 -7.09 -7.82 -3.02
CA LEU A 24 -6.65 -7.67 -1.63
C LEU A 24 -5.45 -8.57 -1.31
N TYR A 25 -5.41 -9.78 -1.88
CA TYR A 25 -4.23 -10.64 -1.77
C TYR A 25 -3.02 -10.07 -2.49
N ILE A 26 -3.22 -9.46 -3.67
CA ILE A 26 -2.15 -8.82 -4.43
C ILE A 26 -1.55 -7.66 -3.63
N VAL A 27 -2.36 -6.76 -3.07
CA VAL A 27 -1.83 -5.64 -2.28
C VAL A 27 -1.12 -6.13 -1.02
N MET A 28 -1.64 -7.16 -0.34
CA MET A 28 -0.99 -7.73 0.84
C MET A 28 0.37 -8.36 0.50
N ALA A 29 0.46 -9.14 -0.57
CA ALA A 29 1.71 -9.71 -1.04
C ALA A 29 2.73 -8.62 -1.43
N LEU A 30 2.25 -7.54 -2.05
CA LEU A 30 3.09 -6.43 -2.47
C LEU A 30 3.64 -5.65 -1.26
N ILE A 31 2.84 -5.44 -0.20
CA ILE A 31 3.31 -4.83 1.06
C ILE A 31 4.40 -5.69 1.71
N ILE A 32 4.20 -7.01 1.76
CA ILE A 32 5.20 -7.93 2.32
C ILE A 32 6.50 -7.86 1.50
N PHE A 33 6.39 -7.88 0.17
CA PHE A 33 7.55 -7.75 -0.71
C PHE A 33 8.27 -6.40 -0.56
N ASP A 34 7.53 -5.31 -0.38
CA ASP A 34 8.09 -3.99 -0.12
C ASP A 34 8.89 -3.94 1.19
N ILE A 35 8.36 -4.55 2.27
CA ILE A 35 9.08 -4.67 3.54
C ILE A 35 10.37 -5.47 3.36
N LEU A 36 10.30 -6.64 2.72
CA LEU A 36 11.47 -7.50 2.52
C LEU A 36 12.53 -6.83 1.64
N SER A 37 12.11 -6.19 0.54
CA SER A 37 13.01 -5.47 -0.36
C SER A 37 13.62 -4.22 0.30
N GLY A 38 12.87 -3.53 1.17
CA GLY A 38 13.36 -2.42 1.96
C GLY A 38 14.43 -2.83 2.99
N ILE A 39 14.22 -3.96 3.68
CA ILE A 39 15.22 -4.53 4.59
C ILE A 39 16.48 -4.94 3.82
N ALA A 40 16.32 -5.63 2.69
CA ALA A 40 17.43 -6.03 1.84
C ALA A 40 18.24 -4.81 1.35
N LYS A 41 17.55 -3.75 0.92
CA LYS A 41 18.17 -2.48 0.55
C LYS A 41 19.03 -1.92 1.68
N SER A 42 18.50 -1.82 2.90
CA SER A 42 19.24 -1.29 4.05
C SER A 42 20.48 -2.11 4.41
N TRP A 43 20.46 -3.43 4.20
CA TRP A 43 21.64 -4.26 4.36
C TRP A 43 22.71 -3.99 3.31
N VAL A 44 22.32 -3.83 2.04
CA VAL A 44 23.27 -3.52 0.95
C VAL A 44 23.86 -2.13 1.11
N THR A 45 23.06 -1.12 1.47
CA THR A 45 23.55 0.25 1.66
C THR A 45 24.30 0.46 2.98
N HIS A 46 24.33 -0.54 3.87
CA HIS A 46 24.90 -0.45 5.22
C HIS A 46 24.27 0.66 6.09
N GLU A 47 23.09 1.17 5.69
CA GLU A 47 22.33 2.20 6.39
C GLU A 47 21.22 1.58 7.25
N VAL A 48 21.60 0.66 8.14
CA VAL A 48 20.64 0.02 9.05
C VAL A 48 20.32 1.00 10.19
N ASN A 49 19.39 1.93 9.93
CA ASN A 49 18.84 2.79 10.97
C ASN A 49 17.59 2.14 11.56
N SER A 50 17.69 1.70 12.82
CA SER A 50 16.60 1.04 13.54
C SER A 50 15.36 1.93 13.70
N THR A 51 15.54 3.24 13.83
CA THR A 51 14.45 4.23 13.87
C THR A 51 13.72 4.30 12.53
N LEU A 52 14.46 4.36 11.43
CA LEU A 52 13.88 4.38 10.07
C LEU A 52 13.13 3.08 9.77
N SER A 53 13.74 1.94 10.11
CA SER A 53 13.15 0.60 9.93
C SER A 53 11.87 0.43 10.74
N ARG A 54 11.86 0.87 12.01
CA ARG A 54 10.67 0.82 12.86
C ARG A 54 9.55 1.72 12.32
N LYS A 55 9.88 2.92 11.83
CA LYS A 55 8.92 3.85 11.22
C LYS A 55 8.28 3.24 9.97
N GLY A 56 9.09 2.56 9.14
CA GLY A 56 8.62 1.80 7.98
C GLY A 56 7.62 0.71 8.37
N ILE A 57 7.99 -0.17 9.30
CA ILE A 57 7.11 -1.26 9.78
C ILE A 57 5.78 -0.71 10.32
N LEU A 58 5.82 0.36 11.12
CA LEU A 58 4.62 1.03 11.64
C LEU A 58 3.73 1.56 10.51
N LYS A 59 4.31 2.20 9.49
CA LYS A 59 3.56 2.68 8.31
C LYS A 59 2.87 1.54 7.58
N HIS A 60 3.57 0.44 7.30
CA HIS A 60 2.99 -0.70 6.61
C HIS A 60 1.87 -1.35 7.43
N THR A 61 2.07 -1.47 8.74
CA THR A 61 1.08 -2.02 9.67
C THR A 61 -0.20 -1.16 9.69
N ALA A 62 -0.05 0.17 9.75
CA ALA A 62 -1.17 1.10 9.70
C ALA A 62 -1.97 1.00 8.38
N ILE A 63 -1.28 0.86 7.25
CA ILE A 63 -1.94 0.68 5.94
C ILE A 63 -2.72 -0.64 5.89
N ILE A 64 -2.15 -1.75 6.39
CA ILE A 64 -2.85 -3.05 6.43
C ILE A 64 -4.12 -2.93 7.28
N MET A 65 -4.02 -2.33 8.48
CA MET A 65 -5.19 -2.09 9.34
C MET A 65 -6.23 -1.21 8.65
N PHE A 66 -5.78 -0.15 7.95
CA PHE A 66 -6.66 0.72 7.19
C PHE A 66 -7.44 -0.04 6.11
N ILE A 67 -6.80 -0.93 5.35
CA ILE A 67 -7.47 -1.74 4.31
C ILE A 67 -8.51 -2.68 4.94
N ILE A 68 -8.14 -3.39 6.01
CA ILE A 68 -9.02 -4.36 6.69
C ILE A 68 -10.29 -3.68 7.25
N ILE A 69 -10.15 -2.47 7.77
CA ILE A 69 -11.27 -1.73 8.37
C ILE A 69 -12.10 -1.01 7.29
N SER A 70 -11.44 -0.25 6.42
CA SER A 70 -12.13 0.65 5.47
C SER A 70 -12.84 -0.10 4.36
N PHE A 71 -12.27 -1.20 3.85
CA PHE A 71 -12.82 -1.88 2.68
C PHE A 71 -14.20 -2.49 2.95
N PRO A 72 -14.41 -3.31 4.01
CA PRO A 72 -15.73 -3.88 4.31
C PRO A 72 -16.77 -2.81 4.60
N ILE A 73 -16.38 -1.74 5.31
CA ILE A 73 -17.27 -0.61 5.63
C ILE A 73 -17.73 0.06 4.35
N LEU A 74 -16.79 0.48 3.49
CA LEU A 74 -17.11 1.14 2.22
C LEU A 74 -17.96 0.26 1.33
N THR A 75 -17.71 -1.05 1.27
CA THR A 75 -18.58 -1.97 0.51
C THR A 75 -19.97 -2.08 1.12
N ALA A 76 -20.09 -2.10 2.45
CA ALA A 76 -21.37 -2.22 3.16
C ALA A 76 -22.28 -0.99 2.97
N ILE A 77 -21.70 0.20 2.80
CA ILE A 77 -22.45 1.42 2.50
C ILE A 77 -22.66 1.65 0.99
N GLY A 78 -22.33 0.67 0.14
CA GLY A 78 -22.55 0.73 -1.32
C GLY A 78 -21.43 1.41 -2.13
N PHE A 79 -20.29 1.74 -1.51
CA PHE A 79 -19.15 2.42 -2.12
C PHE A 79 -18.03 1.45 -2.58
N LYS A 80 -18.40 0.26 -3.08
CA LYS A 80 -17.44 -0.77 -3.54
C LYS A 80 -16.45 -0.27 -4.58
N SER A 81 -16.91 0.56 -5.54
CA SER A 81 -16.03 1.15 -6.56
C SER A 81 -14.97 2.06 -5.94
N VAL A 82 -15.34 2.87 -4.94
CA VAL A 82 -14.40 3.74 -4.23
C VAL A 82 -13.39 2.91 -3.44
N ALA A 83 -13.84 1.89 -2.71
CA ALA A 83 -12.96 0.97 -1.99
C ALA A 83 -11.93 0.31 -2.92
N THR A 84 -12.39 -0.13 -4.10
CA THR A 84 -11.52 -0.75 -5.12
C THR A 84 -10.51 0.24 -5.67
N THR A 85 -10.91 1.48 -5.96
CA THR A 85 -10.00 2.55 -6.42
C THR A 85 -8.94 2.88 -5.37
N ILE A 86 -9.30 2.92 -4.09
CA ILE A 86 -8.34 3.12 -2.99
C ILE A 86 -7.31 1.98 -2.97
N VAL A 87 -7.75 0.72 -3.08
CA VAL A 87 -6.84 -0.44 -3.13
C VAL A 87 -5.93 -0.38 -4.36
N LEU A 88 -6.45 -0.02 -5.54
CA LEU A 88 -5.66 0.17 -6.76
C LEU A 88 -4.60 1.27 -6.60
N TYR A 89 -4.96 2.37 -5.96
CA TYR A 89 -4.01 3.44 -5.62
C TYR A 89 -2.91 2.94 -4.67
N LEU A 90 -3.26 2.14 -3.66
CA LEU A 90 -2.28 1.54 -2.76
C LEU A 90 -1.36 0.58 -3.51
N ILE A 91 -1.88 -0.28 -4.38
CA ILE A 91 -1.05 -1.14 -5.25
C ILE A 91 -0.07 -0.31 -6.07
N TYR A 92 -0.54 0.75 -6.72
CA TYR A 92 0.33 1.66 -7.47
C TYR A 92 1.43 2.27 -6.59
N SER A 93 1.06 2.76 -5.39
CA SER A 93 2.02 3.34 -4.44
C SER A 93 3.08 2.34 -3.98
N TYR A 94 2.68 1.10 -3.69
CA TYR A 94 3.61 0.05 -3.28
C TYR A 94 4.47 -0.48 -4.43
N LEU A 95 3.96 -0.52 -5.66
CA LEU A 95 4.75 -0.86 -6.84
C LEU A 95 5.91 0.12 -7.03
N ILE A 96 5.66 1.41 -6.82
CA ILE A 96 6.70 2.44 -6.86
C ILE A 96 7.76 2.19 -5.78
N SER A 97 7.34 1.98 -4.53
CA SER A 97 8.27 1.72 -3.41
C SER A 97 9.15 0.50 -3.66
N VAL A 98 8.56 -0.57 -4.20
CA VAL A 98 9.28 -1.79 -4.59
C VAL A 98 10.30 -1.50 -5.70
N ILE A 99 9.92 -0.75 -6.74
CA ILE A 99 10.84 -0.38 -7.83
C ILE A 99 12.03 0.41 -7.27
N GLU A 100 11.79 1.35 -6.34
CA GLU A 100 12.85 2.11 -5.69
C GLU A 100 13.82 1.19 -4.92
N ASN A 101 13.29 0.24 -4.14
CA ASN A 101 14.10 -0.70 -3.38
C ASN A 101 14.92 -1.61 -4.31
N LEU A 102 14.29 -2.19 -5.33
CA LEU A 102 14.94 -3.06 -6.30
C LEU A 102 16.00 -2.34 -7.14
N THR A 103 15.79 -1.06 -7.45
CA THR A 103 16.78 -0.24 -8.17
C THR A 103 18.07 -0.10 -7.37
N VAL A 104 17.98 0.13 -6.07
CA VAL A 104 19.15 0.21 -5.18
C VAL A 104 19.83 -1.16 -5.05
N LEU A 105 19.07 -2.25 -5.13
CA LEU A 105 19.59 -3.62 -5.17
C LEU A 105 20.20 -4.02 -6.52
N GLY A 106 20.21 -3.12 -7.52
CA GLY A 106 20.85 -3.36 -8.82
C GLY A 106 19.94 -3.98 -9.90
N VAL A 107 18.64 -4.11 -9.65
CA VAL A 107 17.69 -4.56 -10.69
C VAL A 107 17.52 -3.45 -11.73
N PRO A 108 17.73 -3.74 -13.04
CA PRO A 108 17.67 -2.72 -14.08
C PRO A 108 16.23 -2.31 -14.38
N PHE A 109 15.92 -1.03 -14.20
CA PHE A 109 14.65 -0.43 -14.63
C PHE A 109 14.87 0.68 -15.68
N PRO A 110 13.89 0.94 -16.57
CA PRO A 110 13.99 2.02 -17.55
C PRO A 110 14.26 3.38 -16.90
N LYS A 111 15.34 4.06 -17.32
CA LYS A 111 15.76 5.36 -16.77
C LYS A 111 14.65 6.43 -16.79
N GLY A 112 13.76 6.37 -17.79
CA GLY A 112 12.63 7.29 -17.90
C GLY A 112 11.62 7.17 -16.76
N ILE A 113 11.43 5.97 -16.21
CA ILE A 113 10.53 5.73 -15.06
C ILE A 113 11.19 6.27 -13.80
N LEU A 114 12.45 5.86 -13.54
CA LEU A 114 13.21 6.29 -12.37
C LEU A 114 13.30 7.82 -12.26
N LYS A 115 13.62 8.50 -13.37
CA LYS A 115 13.70 9.97 -13.41
C LYS A 115 12.38 10.65 -13.02
N ARG A 116 11.23 10.07 -13.41
CA ARG A 116 9.92 10.61 -13.05
C ARG A 116 9.60 10.39 -11.58
N LEU A 117 9.97 9.22 -11.03
CA LEU A 117 9.80 8.91 -9.62
C LEU A 117 10.61 9.85 -8.72
N THR A 118 11.90 10.02 -9.01
CA THR A 118 12.77 10.94 -8.25
C THR A 118 12.25 12.37 -8.31
N LYS A 119 11.88 12.86 -9.50
CA LYS A 119 11.32 14.21 -9.66
C LYS A 119 10.02 14.42 -8.88
N LEU A 120 9.14 13.41 -8.80
CA LEU A 120 7.92 13.49 -8.00
C LEU A 120 8.23 13.56 -6.52
N LYS A 121 9.22 12.80 -6.05
CA LYS A 121 9.65 12.82 -4.65
C LYS A 121 10.20 14.19 -4.26
N ASP A 122 11.09 14.75 -5.08
CA ASP A 122 11.64 16.09 -4.88
C ASP A 122 10.52 17.16 -4.82
N LEU A 123 9.47 17.04 -5.65
CA LEU A 123 8.34 17.98 -5.64
C LEU A 123 7.44 17.87 -4.41
N ILE A 124 7.39 16.70 -3.77
CA ILE A 124 6.61 16.48 -2.55
C ILE A 124 7.38 17.02 -1.34
N GLU A 125 8.67 16.69 -1.23
CA GLU A 125 9.52 17.12 -0.11
C GLU A 125 9.75 18.64 -0.12
N ASN A 126 9.89 19.29 -1.29
CA ASN A 126 10.04 20.75 -1.41
C ASN A 126 8.73 21.55 -1.24
N LYS A 127 7.57 20.90 -1.11
CA LYS A 127 6.29 21.58 -0.85
C LYS A 127 5.92 21.64 0.63
N GLU A 128 6.64 20.90 1.46
CA GLU A 128 6.45 20.87 2.91
C GLU A 128 7.37 21.86 3.65
N GLU A 129 8.22 22.60 2.92
CA GLU A 129 8.97 23.80 3.37
C GLU A 129 8.30 25.10 2.91
#